data_AF-A0A956RDN2-F1
#
_entry.id   AF-A0A956RDN2-F1
#
_cell.length_a   1.000
_cell.length_b   1.000
_cell.length_c   1.000
_cell.angle_alpha   90.00
_cell.angle_beta   90.00
_cell.angle_gamma   90.00
#
_symmetry.space_group_name_H-M   'P 1'
#
loop_
_entity.id
_entity.type
_entity.pdbx_description
1 polymer ?
#
loop_
_entity_poly.entity_id
_entity_poly.type
_entity_poly.pdbx_seq_one_letter_code
_entity_poly.pdbx_strand_id
1 'polypeptide(L)'
;MLPPPGQVAAPQPPPPDPTRDGAFSGGGGGFDPNDGIIDVGGDVPAKGSKGLVAFAAAGALVLGMLFGWVGKSTLGKSQQITRARAKGQTMATEVQAVADMRKDISLKMEDLKKQIAEDPKAGGEALKELNAANFEKHPKVDDLFGWQLASIHPKDVKKVFQLYEEANGLKTDLGYLAGFVTANAAALGKAGGPASFGVLFDDKGGMTLVETVAAMCKGEGDAPAPCPDGDNAIGYLVRDKLGSEPAFAPIGTGAGQISPINRSDEMYLYLVGQNPENNAKLVYGRLLAQVNTRLEEMNKVERRAINALKAYANDPDVDGSNPAEEAGDE
;
A
#
# COMPACT_ATOMS: atom_id res chain seq x y z
N MET A 1 -20.11 -48.62 -30.36
CA MET A 1 -20.53 -47.60 -31.35
C MET A 1 -19.28 -46.90 -31.84
N LEU A 2 -18.94 -47.08 -33.11
CA LEU A 2 -17.81 -46.42 -33.77
C LEU A 2 -18.22 -45.01 -34.22
N PRO A 3 -17.41 -43.96 -34.02
CA PRO A 3 -17.73 -42.62 -34.49
C PRO A 3 -17.53 -42.49 -36.01
N PRO A 4 -18.30 -41.63 -36.70
CA PRO A 4 -18.20 -41.43 -38.16
C PRO A 4 -16.89 -40.73 -38.57
N PRO A 5 -16.37 -41.00 -39.78
CA PRO A 5 -15.09 -40.46 -40.25
C PRO A 5 -15.23 -38.97 -40.59
N GLY A 6 -14.39 -38.13 -39.98
CA GLY A 6 -14.30 -36.69 -40.28
C GLY A 6 -14.27 -35.76 -39.06
N GLN A 7 -14.42 -36.26 -37.84
CA GLN A 7 -14.20 -35.47 -36.62
C GLN A 7 -12.92 -35.91 -35.93
N VAL A 8 -11.89 -35.08 -36.01
CA VAL A 8 -10.68 -35.19 -35.20
C VAL A 8 -11.10 -34.94 -33.75
N ALA A 9 -10.81 -35.89 -32.85
CA ALA A 9 -10.99 -35.69 -31.43
C ALA A 9 -10.21 -34.42 -31.02
N ALA A 10 -10.87 -33.49 -30.31
CA ALA A 10 -10.19 -32.33 -29.76
C ALA A 10 -9.04 -32.81 -28.86
N PRO A 11 -7.83 -32.24 -28.98
CA PRO A 11 -6.70 -32.66 -28.16
C PRO A 11 -7.07 -32.46 -26.69
N GLN A 12 -6.99 -33.54 -25.90
CA GLN A 12 -7.09 -33.44 -24.45
C GLN A 12 -5.96 -32.53 -23.96
N PRO A 13 -6.25 -31.58 -23.04
CA PRO A 13 -5.22 -30.76 -22.44
C PRO A 13 -4.22 -31.68 -21.70
N PRO A 14 -2.91 -31.42 -21.81
CA PRO A 14 -1.92 -32.21 -21.08
C PRO A 14 -2.20 -32.10 -19.58
N PRO A 15 -1.93 -33.16 -18.80
CA PRO A 15 -2.07 -33.11 -17.35
C PRO A 15 -1.16 -31.99 -16.80
N PRO A 16 -1.61 -31.26 -15.76
CA PRO A 16 -0.86 -30.15 -15.21
C PRO A 16 0.49 -30.64 -14.66
N ASP A 17 1.55 -30.00 -15.12
CA ASP A 17 2.93 -30.22 -14.69
C ASP A 17 3.13 -29.61 -13.28
N PRO A 18 3.48 -30.39 -12.24
CA PRO A 18 3.49 -29.94 -10.86
C PRO A 18 4.68 -29.03 -10.48
N THR A 19 5.44 -28.52 -11.46
CA THR A 19 6.62 -27.66 -11.20
C THR A 19 6.47 -26.19 -11.57
N ARG A 20 5.24 -25.67 -11.75
CA ARG A 20 5.02 -24.24 -12.01
C ARG A 20 4.56 -23.44 -10.78
N ASP A 21 5.24 -23.64 -9.65
CA ASP A 21 5.26 -22.66 -8.56
C ASP A 21 6.69 -22.10 -8.47
N GLY A 22 6.89 -21.02 -9.20
CA GLY A 22 8.14 -20.30 -9.31
C GLY A 22 7.88 -18.97 -9.98
N ALA A 23 7.36 -18.01 -9.21
CA ALA A 23 7.42 -16.61 -9.60
C ALA A 23 8.89 -16.27 -9.86
N PHE A 24 9.18 -15.68 -11.02
CA PHE A 24 10.49 -15.22 -11.50
C PHE A 24 11.39 -16.27 -12.17
N SER A 25 11.11 -16.60 -13.44
CA SER A 25 12.18 -16.82 -14.42
C SER A 25 11.73 -16.61 -15.89
N GLY A 26 12.25 -15.54 -16.50
CA GLY A 26 12.76 -15.56 -17.88
C GLY A 26 11.85 -15.17 -19.06
N GLY A 27 12.13 -14.01 -19.67
CA GLY A 27 12.32 -13.94 -21.13
C GLY A 27 11.36 -13.07 -21.96
N GLY A 28 11.71 -11.80 -22.14
CA GLY A 28 11.57 -11.05 -23.41
C GLY A 28 10.22 -11.03 -24.12
N GLY A 29 9.35 -10.11 -23.72
CA GLY A 29 8.20 -9.67 -24.52
C GLY A 29 7.84 -8.25 -24.10
N GLY A 30 7.91 -7.30 -25.04
CA GLY A 30 7.59 -5.90 -24.78
C GLY A 30 6.17 -5.75 -24.25
N PHE A 31 5.99 -4.76 -23.37
CA PHE A 31 4.67 -4.35 -22.90
C PHE A 31 3.84 -3.89 -24.11
N ASP A 32 2.88 -4.70 -24.56
CA ASP A 32 1.82 -4.27 -25.47
C ASP A 32 0.56 -3.98 -24.65
N PRO A 33 0.18 -2.70 -24.47
CA PRO A 33 -1.02 -2.32 -23.71
C PRO A 33 -2.33 -2.65 -24.44
N ASN A 34 -2.32 -3.27 -25.63
CA ASN A 34 -3.50 -3.60 -26.41
C ASN A 34 -3.65 -5.09 -26.79
N ASP A 35 -2.81 -6.00 -26.29
CA ASP A 35 -2.84 -7.44 -26.68
C ASP A 35 -3.95 -8.25 -25.97
N GLY A 36 -5.17 -7.71 -25.92
CA GLY A 36 -6.33 -8.32 -25.27
C GLY A 36 -7.68 -7.96 -25.90
N ILE A 37 -7.70 -7.50 -27.15
CA ILE A 37 -8.96 -7.25 -27.89
C ILE A 37 -9.41 -8.52 -28.62
N ILE A 38 -10.33 -9.28 -28.01
CA ILE A 38 -11.34 -10.16 -28.66
C ILE A 38 -12.52 -10.22 -27.67
N ASP A 39 -13.67 -9.57 -27.87
CA ASP A 39 -14.80 -9.79 -28.79
C ASP A 39 -15.66 -11.05 -28.53
N VAL A 40 -16.93 -10.77 -28.20
CA VAL A 40 -18.14 -11.60 -28.06
C VAL A 40 -18.15 -12.77 -27.05
N GLY A 41 -18.68 -12.50 -25.85
CA GLY A 41 -19.46 -13.49 -25.08
C GLY A 41 -19.11 -13.62 -23.59
N GLY A 42 -19.57 -12.69 -22.76
CA GLY A 42 -19.52 -12.80 -21.29
C GLY A 42 -18.89 -11.60 -20.58
N ASP A 43 -19.40 -10.41 -20.86
CA ASP A 43 -19.01 -9.12 -20.28
C ASP A 43 -19.39 -9.02 -18.77
N VAL A 44 -18.56 -8.55 -17.81
CA VAL A 44 -17.40 -7.63 -17.87
C VAL A 44 -16.41 -7.88 -16.68
N PRO A 45 -15.08 -7.70 -16.88
CA PRO A 45 -14.02 -7.73 -15.87
C PRO A 45 -13.48 -6.35 -15.40
N ALA A 46 -12.50 -6.40 -14.48
CA ALA A 46 -11.52 -5.38 -14.04
C ALA A 46 -11.84 -4.52 -12.79
N LYS A 47 -10.99 -4.75 -11.76
CA LYS A 47 -10.82 -3.97 -10.52
C LYS A 47 -10.47 -2.52 -10.83
N GLY A 48 -11.38 -1.63 -10.47
CA GLY A 48 -11.18 -0.17 -10.40
C GLY A 48 -12.29 0.42 -9.54
N SER A 49 -12.06 1.58 -8.95
CA SER A 49 -12.90 2.36 -8.01
C SER A 49 -14.36 2.63 -8.41
N LYS A 50 -14.85 2.01 -9.48
CA LYS A 50 -16.25 1.98 -9.91
C LYS A 50 -17.01 0.77 -9.35
N GLY A 51 -16.33 -0.29 -8.89
CA GLY A 51 -16.96 -1.51 -8.37
C GLY A 51 -17.82 -1.28 -7.13
N LEU A 52 -17.29 -0.63 -6.09
CA LEU A 52 -18.02 -0.36 -4.84
C LEU A 52 -19.15 0.67 -5.03
N VAL A 53 -18.96 1.68 -5.88
CA VAL A 53 -19.99 2.69 -6.17
C VAL A 53 -21.11 2.11 -7.03
N ALA A 54 -20.79 1.23 -7.98
CA ALA A 54 -21.79 0.49 -8.75
C ALA A 54 -22.52 -0.55 -7.89
N PHE A 55 -21.86 -1.22 -6.94
CA PHE A 55 -22.51 -2.10 -5.96
C PHE A 55 -23.40 -1.33 -4.98
N ALA A 56 -23.02 -0.12 -4.57
CA ALA A 56 -23.88 0.72 -3.73
C ALA A 56 -25.12 1.22 -4.50
N ALA A 57 -24.97 1.60 -5.77
CA ALA A 57 -26.07 2.08 -6.60
C ALA A 57 -27.00 0.94 -7.11
N ALA A 58 -26.43 -0.20 -7.53
CA ALA A 58 -27.20 -1.35 -8.00
C ALA A 58 -27.75 -2.21 -6.83
N GLY A 59 -27.01 -2.31 -5.72
CA GLY A 59 -27.46 -2.96 -4.50
C GLY A 59 -28.65 -2.26 -3.86
N ALA A 60 -28.67 -0.91 -3.84
CA ALA A 60 -29.79 -0.16 -3.30
C ALA A 60 -31.11 -0.37 -4.08
N LEU A 61 -31.04 -0.53 -5.40
CA LEU A 61 -32.24 -0.76 -6.24
C LEU A 61 -32.74 -2.21 -6.20
N VAL A 62 -31.85 -3.20 -6.18
CA VAL A 62 -32.25 -4.62 -6.15
C VAL A 62 -32.64 -5.08 -4.73
N LEU A 63 -31.98 -4.58 -3.68
CA LEU A 63 -32.39 -4.85 -2.30
C LEU A 63 -33.66 -4.07 -1.94
N GLY A 64 -33.83 -2.84 -2.43
CA GLY A 64 -35.06 -2.06 -2.20
C GLY A 64 -36.34 -2.75 -2.71
N MET A 65 -36.28 -3.43 -3.86
CA MET A 65 -37.43 -4.16 -4.40
C MET A 65 -37.68 -5.53 -3.74
N LEU A 66 -36.65 -6.21 -3.24
CA LEU A 66 -36.79 -7.50 -2.53
C LEU A 66 -37.29 -7.33 -1.08
N PHE A 67 -36.99 -6.22 -0.41
CA PHE A 67 -37.38 -6.00 0.98
C PHE A 67 -38.76 -5.35 1.19
N GLY A 68 -39.35 -4.75 0.14
CA GLY A 68 -40.77 -4.36 0.17
C GLY A 68 -41.71 -5.54 0.44
N TRP A 69 -41.27 -6.77 0.19
CA TRP A 69 -42.04 -7.99 0.40
C TRP A 69 -41.81 -8.69 1.76
N VAL A 70 -40.66 -8.46 2.42
CA VAL A 70 -40.33 -9.08 3.73
C VAL A 70 -40.84 -8.24 4.92
N GLY A 71 -41.23 -6.99 4.69
CA GLY A 71 -41.84 -6.09 5.69
C GLY A 71 -43.26 -6.43 6.14
N LYS A 72 -43.79 -7.62 5.80
CA LYS A 72 -45.13 -8.08 6.21
C LYS A 72 -45.11 -9.06 7.38
N SER A 73 -44.16 -8.91 8.31
CA SER A 73 -44.16 -9.67 9.59
C SER A 73 -44.26 -8.73 10.79
N THR A 74 -45.50 -8.53 11.25
CA THR A 74 -45.99 -8.26 12.62
C THR A 74 -44.98 -7.85 13.71
N LEU A 75 -44.28 -6.73 13.51
CA LEU A 75 -43.66 -5.96 14.60
C LEU A 75 -44.34 -4.60 14.61
N GLY A 76 -44.82 -4.14 15.76
CA GLY A 76 -45.40 -2.81 15.88
C GLY A 76 -44.37 -1.73 15.49
N LYS A 77 -44.85 -0.61 14.93
CA LYS A 77 -44.02 0.56 14.53
C LYS A 77 -43.00 0.95 15.61
N SER A 78 -43.40 0.93 16.88
CA SER A 78 -42.53 1.22 18.02
C SER A 78 -41.35 0.24 18.17
N GLN A 79 -41.57 -1.06 17.95
CA GLN A 79 -40.51 -2.08 18.00
C GLN A 79 -39.54 -1.95 16.82
N GLN A 80 -40.01 -1.52 15.64
CA GLN A 80 -39.15 -1.24 14.50
C GLN A 80 -38.26 -0.02 14.76
N ILE A 81 -38.81 1.07 15.29
CA ILE A 81 -38.05 2.26 15.71
C ILE A 81 -37.00 1.89 16.77
N THR A 82 -37.36 1.11 17.79
CA THR A 82 -36.38 0.67 18.82
C THR A 82 -35.23 -0.15 18.22
N ARG A 83 -35.51 -1.08 17.31
CA ARG A 83 -34.47 -1.87 16.62
C ARG A 83 -33.61 -1.00 15.69
N ALA A 84 -34.22 -0.04 15.01
CA ALA A 84 -33.52 0.90 14.14
C ALA A 84 -32.58 1.80 14.94
N ARG A 85 -33.03 2.37 16.06
CA ARG A 85 -32.18 3.14 16.98
C ARG A 85 -31.02 2.31 17.52
N ALA A 86 -31.29 1.09 17.98
CA ALA A 86 -30.24 0.20 18.50
C ALA A 86 -29.18 -0.12 17.44
N LYS A 87 -29.59 -0.47 16.21
CA LYS A 87 -28.64 -0.70 15.10
C LYS A 87 -27.90 0.58 14.71
N GLY A 88 -28.58 1.72 14.66
CA GLY A 88 -27.97 3.03 14.41
C GLY A 88 -26.89 3.37 15.43
N GLN A 89 -27.14 3.09 16.71
CA GLN A 89 -26.14 3.24 17.78
C GLN A 89 -24.95 2.30 17.57
N THR A 90 -25.17 1.01 17.26
CA THR A 90 -24.09 0.08 16.95
C THR A 90 -23.23 0.58 15.79
N MET A 91 -23.86 1.02 14.69
CA MET A 91 -23.14 1.58 13.55
C MET A 91 -22.35 2.83 13.95
N ALA A 92 -22.97 3.78 14.66
CA ALA A 92 -22.30 5.00 15.10
C ALA A 92 -21.10 4.72 16.04
N THR A 93 -21.24 3.76 16.96
CA THR A 93 -20.14 3.33 17.84
C THR A 93 -18.98 2.73 17.05
N GLU A 94 -19.27 1.88 16.07
CA GLU A 94 -18.23 1.27 15.23
C GLU A 94 -17.51 2.33 14.37
N VAL A 95 -18.26 3.25 13.73
CA VAL A 95 -17.66 4.35 12.96
C VAL A 95 -16.83 5.28 13.83
N GLN A 96 -17.27 5.55 15.06
CA GLN A 96 -16.48 6.28 16.05
C GLN A 96 -15.18 5.55 16.38
N ALA A 97 -15.22 4.23 16.60
CA ALA A 97 -14.03 3.43 16.86
C ALA A 97 -13.03 3.47 15.68
N VAL A 98 -13.52 3.44 14.44
CA VAL A 98 -12.68 3.59 13.23
C VAL A 98 -12.02 4.97 13.16
N ALA A 99 -12.74 6.04 13.55
CA ALA A 99 -12.17 7.39 13.60
C ALA A 99 -11.13 7.54 14.73
N ASP A 100 -11.38 6.94 15.89
CA ASP A 100 -10.44 6.98 17.03
C ASP A 100 -9.18 6.17 16.75
N MET A 101 -9.32 5.02 16.07
CA MET A 101 -8.21 4.24 15.53
C MET A 101 -7.33 5.07 14.58
N ARG A 102 -7.93 5.81 13.62
CA ARG A 102 -7.18 6.72 12.73
C ARG A 102 -6.41 7.77 13.52
N LYS A 103 -7.01 8.35 14.56
CA LYS A 103 -6.35 9.34 15.43
C LYS A 103 -5.15 8.72 16.15
N ASP A 104 -5.31 7.56 16.76
CA ASP A 104 -4.23 6.85 17.47
C ASP A 104 -3.04 6.58 16.53
N ILE A 105 -3.31 6.04 15.34
CA ILE A 105 -2.29 5.82 14.31
C ILE A 105 -1.60 7.13 13.96
N SER A 106 -2.36 8.18 13.64
CA SER A 106 -1.82 9.49 13.24
C SER A 106 -0.91 10.09 14.30
N LEU A 107 -1.24 9.94 15.59
CA LEU A 107 -0.42 10.45 16.69
C LEU A 107 0.90 9.68 16.83
N LYS A 108 0.87 8.36 16.64
CA LYS A 108 2.06 7.50 16.77
C LYS A 108 3.00 7.57 15.56
N MET A 109 2.50 8.00 14.40
CA MET A 109 3.31 8.05 13.17
C MET A 109 4.52 8.98 13.27
N GLU A 110 4.46 10.10 13.99
CA GLU A 110 5.63 10.98 14.13
C GLU A 110 6.76 10.33 14.92
N ASP A 111 6.43 9.68 16.03
CA ASP A 111 7.42 8.99 16.86
C ASP A 111 7.97 7.74 16.18
N LEU A 112 7.12 7.01 15.44
CA LEU A 112 7.57 5.91 14.60
C LEU A 112 8.54 6.35 13.50
N LYS A 113 8.33 7.51 12.86
CA LYS A 113 9.29 8.04 11.88
C LYS A 113 10.66 8.28 12.51
N LYS A 114 10.71 8.82 13.73
CA LYS A 114 11.97 9.03 14.47
C LYS A 114 12.61 7.69 14.82
N GLN A 115 11.83 6.75 15.36
CA GLN A 115 12.30 5.42 15.73
C GLN A 115 12.86 4.67 14.52
N ILE A 116 12.19 4.73 13.36
CA ILE A 116 12.68 4.09 12.12
C ILE A 116 14.00 4.70 11.67
N ALA A 117 14.22 6.00 11.85
CA ALA A 117 15.48 6.63 11.51
C ALA A 117 16.64 6.21 12.45
N GLU A 118 16.32 5.91 13.71
CA GLU A 118 17.31 5.50 14.73
C GLU A 118 17.59 4.00 14.71
N ASP A 119 16.52 3.19 14.71
CA ASP A 119 16.51 1.73 14.66
C ASP A 119 15.35 1.27 13.75
N PRO A 120 15.60 1.10 12.45
CA PRO A 120 14.59 0.63 11.50
C PRO A 120 13.98 -0.72 11.87
N LYS A 121 14.73 -1.61 12.53
CA LYS A 121 14.22 -2.94 12.89
C LYS A 121 13.18 -2.81 14.00
N ALA A 122 13.49 -2.04 15.04
CA ALA A 122 12.55 -1.74 16.11
C ALA A 122 11.34 -0.93 15.60
N GLY A 123 11.57 0.07 14.73
CA GLY A 123 10.50 0.85 14.12
C GLY A 123 9.56 0.03 13.22
N GLY A 124 10.10 -0.94 12.47
CA GLY A 124 9.32 -1.88 11.66
C GLY A 124 8.43 -2.80 12.51
N GLU A 125 8.95 -3.33 13.63
CA GLU A 125 8.15 -4.12 14.57
C GLU A 125 7.07 -3.27 15.26
N ALA A 126 7.40 -2.05 15.66
CA ALA A 126 6.43 -1.12 16.25
C ALA A 126 5.32 -0.73 15.26
N LEU A 127 5.61 -0.65 13.95
CA LEU A 127 4.60 -0.50 12.91
C LEU A 127 3.67 -1.74 12.79
N LYS A 128 4.22 -2.95 12.90
CA LYS A 128 3.41 -4.18 12.91
C LYS A 128 2.49 -4.23 14.12
N GLU A 129 3.01 -3.91 15.30
CA GLU A 129 2.25 -3.85 16.53
C GLU A 129 1.16 -2.79 16.44
N LEU A 130 1.47 -1.60 15.91
CA LEU A 130 0.48 -0.55 15.68
C LEU A 130 -0.65 -1.04 14.77
N ASN A 131 -0.31 -1.71 13.67
CA ASN A 131 -1.29 -2.25 12.73
C ASN A 131 -2.16 -3.34 13.38
N ALA A 132 -1.55 -4.27 14.12
CA ALA A 132 -2.29 -5.32 14.83
C ALA A 132 -3.22 -4.73 15.90
N ALA A 133 -2.70 -3.88 16.78
CA ALA A 133 -3.46 -3.31 17.90
C ALA A 133 -4.69 -2.50 17.45
N ASN A 134 -4.57 -1.81 16.30
CA ASN A 134 -5.62 -0.97 15.76
C ASN A 134 -6.62 -1.74 14.88
N PHE A 135 -6.15 -2.72 14.09
CA PHE A 135 -6.98 -3.39 13.08
C PHE A 135 -7.40 -4.83 13.39
N GLU A 136 -7.10 -5.35 14.58
CA GLU A 136 -7.59 -6.66 15.03
C GLU A 136 -9.08 -6.62 15.40
N LYS A 137 -9.58 -5.47 15.88
CA LYS A 137 -10.97 -5.32 16.36
C LYS A 137 -11.87 -4.55 15.39
N HIS A 138 -11.29 -3.71 14.54
CA HIS A 138 -12.00 -2.81 13.63
C HIS A 138 -11.24 -2.74 12.29
N PRO A 139 -11.87 -2.35 11.16
CA PRO A 139 -13.31 -2.12 10.99
C PRO A 139 -14.11 -3.44 10.89
N LYS A 140 -15.30 -3.47 11.50
CA LYS A 140 -16.30 -4.55 11.33
C LYS A 140 -17.36 -4.13 10.32
N VAL A 141 -17.10 -4.41 9.04
CA VAL A 141 -18.02 -4.02 7.95
C VAL A 141 -19.41 -4.64 8.13
N ASP A 142 -19.51 -5.84 8.70
CA ASP A 142 -20.80 -6.52 8.97
C ASP A 142 -21.69 -5.72 9.92
N ASP A 143 -21.09 -4.94 10.84
CA ASP A 143 -21.84 -4.09 11.76
C ASP A 143 -22.48 -2.89 11.04
N LEU A 144 -22.03 -2.54 9.83
CA LEU A 144 -22.65 -1.51 8.98
C LEU A 144 -23.84 -2.03 8.16
N PHE A 145 -23.88 -3.31 7.81
CA PHE A 145 -24.91 -3.81 6.91
C PHE A 145 -26.25 -4.04 7.63
N GLY A 146 -27.32 -3.60 6.97
CA GLY A 146 -28.71 -3.73 7.41
C GLY A 146 -29.67 -2.94 6.53
N TRP A 147 -30.97 -3.28 6.58
CA TRP A 147 -32.02 -2.55 5.87
C TRP A 147 -32.09 -1.06 6.30
N GLN A 148 -31.59 -0.77 7.49
CA GLN A 148 -31.47 0.56 8.09
C GLN A 148 -30.66 1.56 7.25
N LEU A 149 -29.71 1.09 6.43
CA LEU A 149 -28.92 1.97 5.55
C LEU A 149 -29.78 2.65 4.48
N ALA A 150 -30.91 2.06 4.09
CA ALA A 150 -31.84 2.63 3.12
C ALA A 150 -32.58 3.87 3.65
N SER A 151 -32.62 4.02 4.98
CA SER A 151 -33.24 5.15 5.68
C SER A 151 -32.28 6.32 5.94
N ILE A 152 -31.04 6.22 5.46
CA ILE A 152 -30.00 7.26 5.60
C ILE A 152 -29.79 7.90 4.23
N HIS A 153 -29.50 9.20 4.22
CA HIS A 153 -29.25 9.91 2.97
C HIS A 153 -28.09 9.27 2.17
N PRO A 154 -28.24 8.99 0.85
CA PRO A 154 -27.26 8.21 0.08
C PRO A 154 -25.85 8.79 0.07
N LYS A 155 -25.71 10.13 0.10
CA LYS A 155 -24.40 10.78 0.17
C LYS A 155 -23.68 10.45 1.48
N ASP A 156 -24.42 10.29 2.57
CA ASP A 156 -23.83 10.05 3.88
C ASP A 156 -23.48 8.58 4.07
N VAL A 157 -24.32 7.67 3.55
CA VAL A 157 -23.98 6.24 3.41
C VAL A 157 -22.68 6.09 2.61
N LYS A 158 -22.53 6.83 1.51
CA LYS A 158 -21.28 6.85 0.74
C LYS A 158 -20.07 7.29 1.57
N LYS A 159 -20.23 8.27 2.47
CA LYS A 159 -19.14 8.73 3.36
C LYS A 159 -18.76 7.70 4.41
N VAL A 160 -19.73 6.97 4.96
CA VAL A 160 -19.48 5.84 5.87
C VAL A 160 -18.65 4.75 5.17
N PHE A 161 -19.07 4.33 3.97
CA PHE A 161 -18.30 3.32 3.23
C PHE A 161 -16.94 3.84 2.75
N GLN A 162 -16.83 5.11 2.36
CA GLN A 162 -15.54 5.73 2.03
C GLN A 162 -14.58 5.66 3.24
N LEU A 163 -15.05 5.98 4.45
CA LEU A 163 -14.21 5.86 5.66
C LEU A 163 -13.68 4.43 5.86
N TYR A 164 -14.50 3.41 5.59
CA TYR A 164 -14.10 2.00 5.76
C TYR A 164 -13.18 1.51 4.65
N GLU A 165 -13.39 1.96 3.42
CA GLU A 165 -12.47 1.70 2.31
C GLU A 165 -11.09 2.28 2.62
N GLU A 166 -11.04 3.54 3.07
CA GLU A 166 -9.80 4.21 3.47
C GLU A 166 -9.15 3.53 4.69
N ALA A 167 -9.94 3.07 5.68
CA ALA A 167 -9.42 2.32 6.83
C ALA A 167 -8.79 0.98 6.42
N ASN A 168 -9.41 0.22 5.51
CA ASN A 168 -8.86 -1.04 5.00
C ASN A 168 -7.62 -0.80 4.12
N GLY A 169 -7.62 0.29 3.35
CA GLY A 169 -6.44 0.77 2.63
C GLY A 169 -5.30 1.08 3.59
N LEU A 170 -5.58 1.82 4.67
CA LEU A 170 -4.61 2.16 5.71
C LEU A 170 -4.01 0.92 6.38
N LYS A 171 -4.82 -0.10 6.72
CA LYS A 171 -4.32 -1.39 7.26
C LYS A 171 -3.31 -2.05 6.33
N THR A 172 -3.62 -2.03 5.03
CA THR A 172 -2.79 -2.64 3.98
C THR A 172 -1.50 -1.87 3.79
N ASP A 173 -1.59 -0.54 3.67
CA ASP A 173 -0.45 0.35 3.46
C ASP A 173 0.49 0.36 4.67
N LEU A 174 -0.04 0.32 5.90
CA LEU A 174 0.75 0.12 7.13
C LEU A 174 1.42 -1.25 7.16
N GLY A 175 0.72 -2.31 6.74
CA GLY A 175 1.29 -3.66 6.63
C GLY A 175 2.46 -3.70 5.65
N TYR A 176 2.33 -3.06 4.48
CA TYR A 176 3.42 -2.93 3.51
C TYR A 176 4.57 -2.09 4.04
N LEU A 177 4.28 -0.94 4.66
CA LEU A 177 5.32 -0.10 5.27
C LEU A 177 6.10 -0.88 6.33
N ALA A 178 5.40 -1.59 7.22
CA ALA A 178 6.01 -2.39 8.27
C ALA A 178 6.89 -3.51 7.69
N GLY A 179 6.35 -4.29 6.74
CA GLY A 179 7.09 -5.35 6.06
C GLY A 179 8.33 -4.83 5.33
N PHE A 180 8.19 -3.70 4.62
CA PHE A 180 9.28 -3.07 3.90
C PHE A 180 10.38 -2.59 4.84
N VAL A 181 10.01 -1.89 5.92
CA VAL A 181 10.96 -1.37 6.91
C VAL A 181 11.71 -2.51 7.59
N THR A 182 11.03 -3.57 8.01
CA THR A 182 11.69 -4.75 8.61
C THR A 182 12.64 -5.43 7.62
N ALA A 183 12.21 -5.63 6.37
CA ALA A 183 13.01 -6.31 5.35
C ALA A 183 14.24 -5.48 4.92
N ASN A 184 14.14 -4.15 4.93
CA ASN A 184 15.19 -3.24 4.45
C ASN A 184 15.88 -2.49 5.60
N ALA A 185 15.82 -3.02 6.82
CA ALA A 185 16.32 -2.33 8.01
C ALA A 185 17.80 -1.90 7.89
N ALA A 186 18.64 -2.72 7.26
CA ALA A 186 20.04 -2.38 7.03
C ALA A 186 20.23 -1.16 6.11
N ALA A 187 19.43 -1.05 5.04
CA ALA A 187 19.48 0.06 4.08
C ALA A 187 18.80 1.34 4.59
N LEU A 188 17.84 1.22 5.50
CA LEU A 188 17.14 2.36 6.10
C LEU A 188 17.86 2.98 7.31
N GLY A 189 18.80 2.24 7.92
CA GLY A 189 19.53 2.70 9.10
C GLY A 189 20.45 3.89 8.83
N LYS A 190 21.17 4.35 9.86
CA LYS A 190 22.05 5.54 9.80
C LYS A 190 23.10 5.49 8.68
N ALA A 191 23.51 4.30 8.24
CA ALA A 191 24.41 4.15 7.10
C ALA A 191 23.76 4.57 5.76
N GLY A 192 22.43 4.42 5.64
CA GLY A 192 21.67 4.65 4.41
C GLY A 192 21.88 3.57 3.34
N GLY A 193 21.12 3.69 2.24
CA GLY A 193 21.43 3.00 0.99
C GLY A 193 22.44 3.81 0.17
N PRO A 194 23.11 3.20 -0.83
CA PRO A 194 24.22 3.83 -1.54
C PRO A 194 23.79 5.09 -2.30
N ALA A 195 24.41 6.22 -1.99
CA ALA A 195 24.13 7.50 -2.68
C ALA A 195 24.86 7.62 -4.03
N SER A 196 25.86 6.78 -4.26
CA SER A 196 26.59 6.67 -5.53
C SER A 196 27.30 5.31 -5.61
N PHE A 197 27.60 4.90 -6.83
CA PHE A 197 28.16 3.59 -7.12
C PHE A 197 29.50 3.69 -7.86
N GLY A 198 30.30 2.65 -7.75
CA GLY A 198 31.47 2.42 -8.58
C GLY A 198 31.74 0.93 -8.74
N VAL A 199 32.69 0.60 -9.62
CA VAL A 199 33.16 -0.76 -9.84
C VAL A 199 34.55 -0.89 -9.23
N LEU A 200 34.68 -1.77 -8.23
CA LEU A 200 35.95 -2.14 -7.62
C LEU A 200 36.53 -3.36 -8.35
N PHE A 201 37.80 -3.27 -8.74
CA PHE A 201 38.50 -4.35 -9.44
C PHE A 201 39.30 -5.19 -8.45
N ASP A 202 39.18 -6.51 -8.54
CA ASP A 202 40.03 -7.43 -7.76
C ASP A 202 41.30 -7.84 -8.53
N ASP A 203 42.17 -8.60 -7.87
CA ASP A 203 43.44 -9.09 -8.40
C ASP A 203 43.29 -10.21 -9.45
N LYS A 204 42.09 -10.77 -9.59
CA LYS A 204 41.76 -11.87 -10.51
C LYS A 204 40.95 -11.41 -11.72
N GLY A 205 40.77 -10.10 -11.88
CA GLY A 205 39.98 -9.49 -12.95
C GLY A 205 38.46 -9.54 -12.70
N GLY A 206 38.05 -9.91 -11.49
CA GLY A 206 36.67 -9.76 -11.04
C GLY A 206 36.31 -8.30 -10.78
N MET A 207 35.03 -8.01 -10.94
CA MET A 207 34.46 -6.67 -10.79
C MET A 207 33.32 -6.74 -9.79
N THR A 208 33.39 -5.92 -8.75
CA THR A 208 32.34 -5.83 -7.71
C THR A 208 31.73 -4.43 -7.72
N LEU A 209 30.40 -4.35 -7.72
CA LEU A 209 29.69 -3.09 -7.53
C LEU A 209 29.82 -2.68 -6.06
N VAL A 210 30.26 -1.45 -5.81
CA VAL A 210 30.48 -0.89 -4.46
C VAL A 210 29.80 0.47 -4.32
N GLU A 211 29.48 0.83 -3.07
CA GLU A 211 29.06 2.19 -2.72
C GLU A 211 30.28 3.13 -2.73
N THR A 212 30.14 4.32 -3.33
CA THR A 212 31.10 5.41 -3.18
C THR A 212 30.60 6.41 -2.13
N VAL A 213 31.22 6.38 -0.94
CA VAL A 213 30.79 7.12 0.25
C VAL A 213 31.27 8.57 0.24
N ALA A 214 32.53 8.79 -0.14
CA ALA A 214 33.13 10.12 -0.23
C ALA A 214 34.24 10.15 -1.27
N ALA A 215 34.32 11.24 -2.03
CA ALA A 215 35.48 11.53 -2.87
C ALA A 215 36.67 11.94 -2.01
N MET A 216 37.85 11.41 -2.34
CA MET A 216 39.09 11.66 -1.61
C MET A 216 40.10 12.34 -2.53
N CYS A 217 40.64 13.46 -2.06
CA CYS A 217 41.61 14.30 -2.72
C CYS A 217 42.97 14.14 -2.06
N LYS A 218 44.00 14.69 -2.70
CA LYS A 218 45.35 14.71 -2.13
C LYS A 218 45.41 15.67 -0.94
N GLY A 219 45.63 15.15 0.27
CA GLY A 219 45.75 15.93 1.50
C GLY A 219 47.19 16.34 1.81
N GLU A 220 47.38 16.98 2.97
CA GLU A 220 48.72 17.32 3.48
C GLU A 220 49.58 16.05 3.64
N GLY A 221 50.82 16.10 3.15
CA GLY A 221 51.74 14.98 3.21
C GLY A 221 51.38 13.78 2.33
N ASP A 222 50.63 14.01 1.24
CA ASP A 222 50.18 13.00 0.27
C ASP A 222 49.14 11.98 0.80
N ALA A 223 48.64 12.14 2.03
CA ALA A 223 47.59 11.29 2.58
C ALA A 223 46.21 11.64 1.96
N PRO A 224 45.35 10.65 1.66
CA PRO A 224 44.00 10.93 1.16
C PRO A 224 43.16 11.70 2.19
N ALA A 225 42.50 12.79 1.76
CA ALA A 225 41.59 13.60 2.58
C ALA A 225 40.26 13.86 1.85
N PRO A 226 39.13 14.11 2.54
CA PRO A 226 37.84 14.36 1.87
C PRO A 226 37.90 15.56 0.90
N CYS A 227 37.34 15.40 -0.30
CA CYS A 227 37.19 16.49 -1.27
C CYS A 227 35.97 17.36 -0.91
N PRO A 228 36.10 18.70 -0.81
CA PRO A 228 34.96 19.60 -0.61
C PRO A 228 33.99 19.64 -1.80
N ASP A 229 34.53 19.66 -3.03
CA ASP A 229 33.76 19.87 -4.26
C ASP A 229 33.73 18.63 -5.19
N GLY A 230 34.41 17.55 -4.81
CA GLY A 230 34.50 16.30 -5.58
C GLY A 230 35.40 16.34 -6.82
N ASP A 231 35.74 17.53 -7.31
CA ASP A 231 36.70 17.73 -8.40
C ASP A 231 38.13 17.33 -8.00
N ASN A 232 38.87 16.72 -8.92
CA ASN A 232 40.25 16.23 -8.72
C ASN A 232 40.40 15.12 -7.67
N ALA A 233 39.36 14.30 -7.46
CA ALA A 233 39.46 13.10 -6.64
C ALA A 233 40.61 12.19 -7.13
N ILE A 234 41.39 11.66 -6.20
CA ILE A 234 42.42 10.63 -6.42
C ILE A 234 41.88 9.22 -6.13
N GLY A 235 40.70 9.14 -5.51
CA GLY A 235 40.08 7.90 -5.06
C GLY A 235 38.76 8.17 -4.36
N TYR A 236 38.16 7.10 -3.85
CA TYR A 236 36.92 7.16 -3.08
C TYR A 236 37.05 6.31 -1.82
N LEU A 237 36.36 6.72 -0.77
CA LEU A 237 35.99 5.81 0.31
C LEU A 237 34.86 4.90 -0.22
N VAL A 238 35.08 3.59 -0.19
CA VAL A 238 34.19 2.59 -0.76
C VAL A 238 33.71 1.59 0.28
N ARG A 239 32.49 1.07 0.11
CA ARG A 239 31.97 -0.06 0.88
C ARG A 239 31.41 -1.12 -0.06
N ASP A 240 31.80 -2.36 0.18
CA ASP A 240 31.28 -3.54 -0.52
C ASP A 240 30.03 -4.12 0.16
N LYS A 241 29.78 -3.75 1.43
CA LYS A 241 28.62 -4.16 2.21
C LYS A 241 28.02 -2.97 2.96
N LEU A 242 26.69 -2.89 2.99
CA LEU A 242 25.98 -1.86 3.74
C LEU A 242 26.33 -1.93 5.23
N GLY A 243 26.73 -0.79 5.80
CA GLY A 243 27.10 -0.67 7.20
C GLY A 243 28.52 -1.14 7.56
N SER A 244 29.33 -1.60 6.59
CA SER A 244 30.75 -1.86 6.85
C SER A 244 31.55 -0.56 6.99
N GLU A 245 32.73 -0.63 7.61
CA GLU A 245 33.67 0.49 7.54
C GLU A 245 34.11 0.72 6.08
N PRO A 246 34.09 1.98 5.60
CA PRO A 246 34.58 2.28 4.27
C PRO A 246 36.11 2.17 4.20
N ALA A 247 36.62 1.66 3.08
CA ALA A 247 38.04 1.59 2.78
C ALA A 247 38.39 2.53 1.62
N PHE A 248 39.60 3.08 1.58
CA PHE A 248 40.05 3.91 0.47
C PHE A 248 40.41 3.04 -0.75
N ALA A 249 39.87 3.39 -1.91
CA ALA A 249 40.23 2.82 -3.21
C ALA A 249 40.66 3.94 -4.17
N PRO A 250 41.89 3.90 -4.74
CA PRO A 250 42.33 4.88 -5.72
C PRO A 250 41.60 4.70 -7.07
N ILE A 251 41.44 5.78 -7.82
CA ILE A 251 40.82 5.71 -9.14
C ILE A 251 41.69 4.91 -10.11
N GLY A 252 41.06 4.00 -10.86
CA GLY A 252 41.71 3.21 -11.90
C GLY A 252 41.01 1.86 -12.14
N THR A 253 41.68 0.99 -12.88
CA THR A 253 41.16 -0.33 -13.28
C THR A 253 42.04 -1.50 -12.84
N GLY A 254 43.12 -1.24 -12.10
CA GLY A 254 43.96 -2.25 -11.49
C GLY A 254 43.37 -2.83 -10.20
N ALA A 255 43.99 -3.88 -9.66
CA ALA A 255 43.56 -4.52 -8.42
C ALA A 255 43.46 -3.50 -7.26
N GLY A 256 42.33 -3.50 -6.56
CA GLY A 256 42.01 -2.57 -5.47
C GLY A 256 41.67 -1.15 -5.93
N GLN A 257 41.60 -0.89 -7.23
CA GLN A 257 41.23 0.41 -7.79
C GLN A 257 39.74 0.48 -8.13
N ILE A 258 39.21 1.69 -8.25
CA ILE A 258 37.80 1.95 -8.52
C ILE A 258 37.59 2.77 -9.79
N SER A 259 36.59 2.38 -10.58
CA SER A 259 35.99 3.24 -11.59
C SER A 259 34.62 3.74 -11.10
N PRO A 260 34.45 5.04 -10.81
CA PRO A 260 33.14 5.57 -10.42
C PRO A 260 32.15 5.48 -11.58
N ILE A 261 30.87 5.27 -11.26
CA ILE A 261 29.78 5.34 -12.25
C ILE A 261 29.16 6.74 -12.18
N ASN A 262 29.08 7.44 -13.32
CA ASN A 262 28.57 8.79 -13.36
C ASN A 262 27.05 8.82 -13.11
N ARG A 263 26.60 9.72 -12.22
CA ARG A 263 25.18 9.85 -11.81
C ARG A 263 24.25 10.24 -12.96
N SER A 264 24.79 10.92 -13.98
CA SER A 264 24.03 11.31 -15.18
C SER A 264 23.90 10.20 -16.22
N ASP A 265 24.63 9.09 -16.08
CA ASP A 265 24.61 8.03 -17.08
C ASP A 265 23.36 7.15 -16.94
N GLU A 266 22.82 6.72 -18.08
CA GLU A 266 21.67 5.80 -18.12
C GLU A 266 21.93 4.51 -17.34
N MET A 267 23.19 4.06 -17.29
CA MET A 267 23.60 2.88 -16.53
C MET A 267 23.44 3.09 -15.01
N TYR A 268 23.68 4.30 -14.52
CA TYR A 268 23.44 4.65 -13.12
C TYR A 268 21.94 4.61 -12.80
N LEU A 269 21.13 5.24 -13.65
CA LEU A 269 19.66 5.22 -13.52
C LEU A 269 19.11 3.80 -13.61
N TYR A 270 19.66 2.98 -14.50
CA TYR A 270 19.31 1.56 -14.64
C TYR A 270 19.70 0.75 -13.40
N LEU A 271 20.91 0.93 -12.85
CA LEU A 271 21.36 0.25 -11.62
C LEU A 271 20.49 0.63 -10.42
N VAL A 272 20.14 1.92 -10.29
CA VAL A 272 19.18 2.39 -9.28
C VAL A 272 17.79 1.77 -9.49
N GLY A 273 17.35 1.63 -10.75
CA GLY A 273 16.07 1.01 -11.11
C GLY A 273 16.03 -0.51 -10.92
N GLN A 274 17.16 -1.19 -11.10
CA GLN A 274 17.31 -2.65 -10.99
C GLN A 274 17.56 -3.13 -9.55
N ASN A 275 18.06 -2.27 -8.67
CA ASN A 275 18.22 -2.54 -7.24
C ASN A 275 17.34 -1.62 -6.39
N PRO A 276 16.00 -1.75 -6.45
CA PRO A 276 15.10 -0.95 -5.62
C PRO A 276 15.32 -1.16 -4.12
N GLU A 277 15.82 -2.33 -3.70
CA GLU A 277 16.22 -2.63 -2.31
C GLU A 277 17.43 -1.79 -1.86
N ASN A 278 18.33 -1.43 -2.78
CA ASN A 278 19.42 -0.48 -2.50
C ASN A 278 18.93 0.98 -2.42
N ASN A 279 17.72 1.27 -2.92
CA ASN A 279 17.10 2.59 -2.86
C ASN A 279 15.94 2.67 -1.84
N ALA A 280 16.12 1.98 -0.71
CA ALA A 280 15.07 1.79 0.29
C ALA A 280 14.47 3.08 0.83
N LYS A 281 15.24 4.17 0.89
CA LYS A 281 14.76 5.47 1.39
C LYS A 281 13.66 6.09 0.51
N LEU A 282 13.76 5.97 -0.82
CA LEU A 282 12.74 6.50 -1.73
C LEU A 282 11.44 5.68 -1.61
N VAL A 283 11.56 4.35 -1.55
CA VAL A 283 10.41 3.46 -1.40
C VAL A 283 9.74 3.67 -0.04
N TYR A 284 10.53 3.75 1.04
CA TYR A 284 10.03 4.11 2.37
C TYR A 284 9.28 5.44 2.36
N GLY A 285 9.86 6.50 1.77
CA GLY A 285 9.22 7.81 1.68
C GLY A 285 7.89 7.76 0.94
N ARG A 286 7.80 7.00 -0.15
CA ARG A 286 6.56 6.79 -0.90
C ARG A 286 5.50 6.04 -0.07
N LEU A 287 5.86 4.94 0.58
CA LEU A 287 4.94 4.16 1.42
C LEU A 287 4.44 4.98 2.59
N LEU A 288 5.32 5.76 3.22
CA LEU A 288 4.96 6.68 4.29
C LEU A 288 4.00 7.78 3.81
N ALA A 289 4.22 8.32 2.60
CA ALA A 289 3.31 9.29 2.01
C ALA A 289 1.92 8.69 1.75
N GLN A 290 1.84 7.45 1.26
CA GLN A 290 0.56 6.74 1.06
C GLN A 290 -0.21 6.58 2.37
N VAL A 291 0.45 6.16 3.45
CA VAL A 291 -0.15 6.08 4.79
C VAL A 291 -0.71 7.45 5.23
N ASN A 292 0.07 8.53 5.07
CA ASN A 292 -0.39 9.87 5.45
C ASN A 292 -1.59 10.32 4.59
N THR A 293 -1.59 10.05 3.28
CA THR A 293 -2.72 10.35 2.40
C THR A 293 -3.99 9.63 2.85
N ARG A 294 -3.91 8.34 3.21
CA ARG A 294 -5.06 7.60 3.74
C ARG A 294 -5.59 8.21 5.03
N LEU A 295 -4.70 8.55 5.97
CA LEU A 295 -5.08 9.22 7.22
C LEU A 295 -5.79 10.55 6.96
N GLU A 296 -5.34 11.33 5.97
CA GLU A 296 -5.96 12.59 5.57
C GLU A 296 -7.34 12.38 4.93
N GLU A 297 -7.48 11.43 4.01
CA GLU A 297 -8.75 11.10 3.37
C GLU A 297 -9.79 10.58 4.37
N MET A 298 -9.38 9.78 5.35
CA MET A 298 -10.24 9.39 6.47
C MET A 298 -10.70 10.62 7.28
N ASN A 299 -9.79 11.53 7.61
CA ASN A 299 -10.11 12.74 8.37
C ASN A 299 -11.14 13.64 7.64
N LYS A 300 -11.09 13.71 6.31
CA LYS A 300 -12.05 14.47 5.49
C LYS A 300 -13.48 13.94 5.56
N VAL A 301 -13.67 12.68 5.93
CA VAL A 301 -15.00 12.02 5.88
C VAL A 301 -15.50 11.53 7.23
N GLU A 302 -14.63 11.39 8.23
CA GLU A 302 -14.97 10.78 9.53
C GLU A 302 -16.11 11.51 10.25
N ARG A 303 -16.05 12.84 10.32
CA ARG A 303 -17.04 13.64 11.07
C ARG A 303 -18.44 13.48 10.48
N ARG A 304 -18.55 13.60 9.16
CA ARG A 304 -19.82 13.47 8.45
C ARG A 304 -20.38 12.06 8.52
N ALA A 305 -19.53 11.04 8.42
CA ALA A 305 -19.93 9.64 8.60
C ALA A 305 -20.50 9.39 10.01
N ILE A 306 -19.84 9.93 11.05
CA ILE A 306 -20.31 9.82 12.45
C ILE A 306 -21.63 10.55 12.65
N ASN A 307 -21.74 11.79 12.16
CA ASN A 307 -22.94 12.61 12.33
C ASN A 307 -24.16 11.99 11.66
N ALA A 308 -24.00 11.44 10.46
CA ALA A 308 -25.10 10.76 9.76
C ALA A 308 -25.66 9.56 10.52
N LEU A 309 -24.78 8.73 11.09
CA LEU A 309 -25.21 7.56 11.86
C LEU A 309 -25.79 7.95 13.22
N LYS A 310 -25.28 9.02 13.86
CA LYS A 310 -25.87 9.57 15.08
C LYS A 310 -27.26 10.17 14.82
N ALA A 311 -27.43 10.90 13.73
CA ALA A 311 -28.73 11.45 13.32
C ALA A 311 -29.75 10.33 13.12
N TYR A 312 -29.38 9.29 12.37
CA TYR A 312 -30.21 8.10 12.19
C TYR A 312 -30.51 7.37 13.51
N ALA A 313 -29.53 7.23 14.41
CA ALA A 313 -29.73 6.60 15.71
C ALA A 313 -30.70 7.36 16.61
N ASN A 314 -30.75 8.70 16.48
CA ASN A 314 -31.64 9.55 17.26
C ASN A 314 -33.06 9.52 16.69
N ASP A 315 -33.20 9.65 15.37
CA ASP A 315 -34.49 9.74 14.69
C ASP A 315 -34.52 8.89 13.40
N PRO A 316 -34.72 7.57 13.51
CA PRO A 316 -34.71 6.69 12.34
C PRO A 316 -36.03 6.78 11.57
N ASP A 317 -35.96 7.16 10.28
CA ASP A 317 -37.12 7.06 9.39
C ASP A 317 -37.30 5.61 8.90
N VAL A 318 -38.10 4.85 9.64
CA VAL A 318 -38.42 3.45 9.33
C VAL A 318 -39.51 3.28 8.27
N ASP A 319 -40.21 4.37 7.90
CA ASP A 319 -41.34 4.33 6.96
C ASP A 319 -41.00 4.90 5.58
N GLY A 320 -39.82 5.53 5.42
CA GLY A 320 -39.43 6.25 4.20
C GLY A 320 -40.31 7.47 3.92
N SER A 321 -40.95 8.00 4.96
CA SER A 321 -41.95 9.07 4.87
C SER A 321 -41.36 10.47 4.95
N ASN A 322 -40.10 10.58 5.39
CA ASN A 322 -39.33 11.82 5.34
C ASN A 322 -38.06 11.59 4.50
N PRO A 323 -37.79 12.42 3.48
CA PRO A 323 -36.48 12.38 2.84
C PRO A 323 -35.42 12.67 3.91
N ALA A 324 -34.53 11.70 4.18
CA ALA A 324 -33.43 11.89 5.11
C ALA A 324 -32.62 13.12 4.66
N GLU A 325 -32.54 14.14 5.50
CA GLU A 325 -31.74 15.33 5.22
C GLU A 325 -30.25 14.99 5.24
N GLU A 326 -29.48 15.67 4.39
CA GLU A 326 -28.03 15.52 4.33
C GLU A 326 -27.41 15.98 5.66
N ALA A 327 -26.62 15.12 6.31
CA ALA A 327 -25.95 15.49 7.55
C ALA A 327 -24.93 16.62 7.33
N GLY A 328 -24.99 17.66 8.18
CA GLY A 328 -24.06 18.78 8.15
C GLY A 328 -22.64 18.39 8.60
N ASP A 329 -21.66 19.21 8.19
CA ASP A 329 -20.23 19.06 8.51
C ASP A 329 -19.85 19.60 9.92
N GLU A 330 -20.83 20.06 10.71
CA GLU A 330 -20.64 20.68 12.04
C GLU A 330 -20.33 19.71 13.19
#